data_AF-A0A2M6GKY5-F1
#
_entry.id   AF-A0A2M6GKY5-F1
#
_cell.length_a   1.000
_cell.length_b   1.000
_cell.length_c   1.000
_cell.angle_alpha   90.00
_cell.angle_beta   90.00
_cell.angle_gamma   90.00
#
_symmetry.space_group_name_H-M   'P 1'
#
loop_
_entity.id
_entity.type
_entity.pdbx_description
1 polymer ?
#
loop_
_entity_poly.entity_id
_entity_poly.type
_entity_poly.pdbx_seq_one_letter_code
_entity_poly.pdbx_strand_id
1 'polypeptide(L)'
;MSQRKTDKSLVHILSKANNDTVNQVLQHPDSYRLQIIYTQINRNKNNQPSFKNYYFNYDPDLYFNPASMVKMPLAFLALEKLNTLANKGIDKYTPMAFDSSYAGQRPLYQDLTAQNNLPSVAHFIKR
;
A
#
# COMPACT_ATOMS: atom_id res chain seq x y z
N MET A 1 16.68 -20.76 -7.93
CA MET A 1 16.44 -19.32 -8.16
C MET A 1 15.35 -19.21 -9.20
N SER A 2 14.30 -18.43 -8.95
CA SER A 2 13.25 -18.25 -9.94
C SER A 2 13.76 -17.52 -11.18
N GLN A 3 13.24 -17.86 -12.36
CA GLN A 3 13.53 -17.13 -13.58
C GLN A 3 12.71 -15.83 -13.61
N ARG A 4 13.34 -14.71 -13.96
CA ARG A 4 12.62 -13.44 -14.10
C ARG A 4 11.61 -13.49 -15.24
N LYS A 5 10.45 -12.87 -15.04
CA LYS A 5 9.35 -12.84 -15.99
C LYS A 5 9.13 -11.43 -16.57
N THR A 6 9.12 -11.36 -17.90
CA THR A 6 8.80 -10.14 -18.66
C THR A 6 7.87 -10.48 -19.84
N ASP A 7 6.71 -9.83 -19.88
CA ASP A 7 5.73 -9.98 -20.95
C ASP A 7 5.93 -8.95 -22.06
N LYS A 8 6.07 -9.40 -23.31
CA LYS A 8 6.30 -8.53 -24.48
C LYS A 8 5.25 -7.44 -24.65
N SER A 9 3.99 -7.75 -24.34
CA SER A 9 2.89 -6.79 -24.43
C SER A 9 3.05 -5.62 -23.46
N LEU A 10 3.55 -5.88 -22.24
CA LEU A 10 3.79 -4.81 -21.27
C LEU A 10 5.00 -3.97 -21.66
N VAL A 11 6.07 -4.59 -22.16
CA VAL A 11 7.24 -3.87 -22.71
C VAL A 11 6.79 -2.89 -23.80
N HIS A 12 5.93 -3.33 -24.72
CA HIS A 12 5.43 -2.48 -25.81
C HIS A 12 4.59 -1.28 -25.31
N ILE A 13 3.88 -1.42 -24.20
CA ILE A 13 3.13 -0.32 -23.58
C ILE A 13 4.11 0.66 -22.92
N LEU A 14 5.05 0.13 -22.12
CA LEU A 14 6.03 0.92 -21.39
C LEU A 14 6.95 1.71 -22.34
N SER A 15 7.32 1.14 -23.49
CA SER A 15 8.16 1.81 -24.49
C SER A 15 7.48 3.00 -25.18
N LYS A 16 6.16 3.19 -25.02
CA LYS A 16 5.42 4.32 -25.59
C LYS A 16 5.32 5.52 -24.64
N ALA A 17 5.91 5.45 -23.46
CA ALA A 17 5.81 6.51 -22.44
C ALA A 17 6.41 7.86 -22.86
N ASN A 18 7.17 7.93 -23.98
CA ASN A 18 7.79 9.13 -24.54
C ASN A 18 8.42 10.05 -23.47
N ASN A 19 9.18 9.45 -22.55
CA ASN A 19 9.83 10.16 -21.45
C ASN A 19 11.23 9.57 -21.21
N ASP A 20 12.26 10.41 -21.30
CA ASP A 20 13.65 9.97 -21.25
C ASP A 20 14.03 9.33 -19.91
N THR A 21 13.52 9.87 -18.80
CA THR A 21 13.74 9.30 -17.46
C THR A 21 13.12 7.91 -17.35
N VAL A 22 11.89 7.73 -17.84
CA VAL A 22 11.22 6.42 -17.84
C VAL A 22 12.00 5.44 -18.71
N ASN A 23 12.44 5.86 -19.89
CA ASN A 23 13.22 5.02 -20.81
C ASN A 23 14.55 4.59 -20.17
N GLN A 24 15.26 5.50 -19.51
CA GLN A 24 16.50 5.20 -18.79
C GLN A 24 16.29 4.15 -17.70
N VAL A 25 15.23 4.29 -16.90
CA VAL A 25 14.92 3.35 -15.80
C VAL A 25 14.51 1.99 -16.35
N LEU A 26 13.76 1.94 -17.45
CA LEU A 26 13.35 0.70 -18.12
C LEU A 26 14.52 -0.04 -18.79
N GLN A 27 15.54 0.67 -19.28
CA GLN A 27 16.73 0.07 -19.92
C GLN A 27 17.71 -0.52 -18.90
N HIS A 28 17.67 -0.07 -17.64
CA HIS A 28 18.55 -0.54 -16.57
C HIS A 28 17.76 -1.07 -15.36
N PRO A 29 16.85 -2.05 -15.56
CA PRO A 29 15.92 -2.45 -14.51
C PRO A 29 16.61 -3.14 -13.34
N ASP A 30 17.78 -3.72 -13.53
CA ASP A 30 18.57 -4.32 -12.45
C ASP A 30 19.26 -3.27 -11.58
N SER A 31 19.85 -2.26 -12.21
CA SER A 31 20.50 -1.14 -11.51
C SER A 31 19.52 -0.36 -10.63
N TYR A 32 18.29 -0.16 -11.13
CA TYR A 32 17.23 0.55 -10.40
C TYR A 32 16.33 -0.40 -9.58
N ARG A 33 16.59 -1.72 -9.61
CA ARG A 33 15.74 -2.76 -9.01
C ARG A 33 14.27 -2.60 -9.40
N LEU A 34 13.99 -2.23 -10.65
CA LEU A 34 12.65 -2.02 -11.14
C LEU A 34 11.94 -3.36 -11.37
N GLN A 35 10.73 -3.48 -10.82
CA GLN A 35 9.75 -4.50 -11.20
C GLN A 35 8.40 -3.84 -11.40
N ILE A 36 7.65 -4.30 -12.40
CA ILE A 36 6.29 -3.81 -12.64
C ILE A 36 5.37 -5.02 -12.77
N ILE A 37 4.32 -5.03 -11.97
CA ILE A 37 3.20 -5.97 -12.08
C ILE A 37 1.98 -5.13 -12.46
N TYR A 38 1.49 -5.32 -13.68
CA TYR A 38 0.27 -4.69 -14.17
C TYR A 38 -0.87 -5.72 -14.13
N THR A 39 -1.84 -5.50 -13.25
CA THR A 39 -3.05 -6.31 -13.18
C THR A 39 -4.17 -5.62 -13.94
N GLN A 40 -4.53 -6.17 -15.10
CA GLN A 40 -5.70 -5.76 -15.85
C GLN A 40 -6.96 -6.35 -15.20
N ILE A 41 -7.89 -5.48 -14.82
CA ILE A 41 -9.21 -5.86 -14.30
C ILE A 41 -10.20 -5.87 -15.46
N ASN A 42 -10.62 -7.06 -15.90
CA ASN A 42 -11.58 -7.26 -16.98
C ASN A 42 -12.95 -7.57 -16.38
N ARG A 43 -13.97 -6.77 -16.69
CA ARG A 43 -15.35 -6.97 -16.19
C ARG A 43 -16.24 -7.49 -17.31
N ASN A 44 -17.03 -8.52 -17.04
CA ASN A 44 -18.01 -9.01 -18.01
C ASN A 44 -19.29 -8.13 -18.03
N LYS A 45 -20.26 -8.48 -18.87
CA LYS A 45 -21.54 -7.75 -19.00
C LYS A 45 -22.34 -7.66 -17.69
N ASN A 46 -22.08 -8.56 -16.74
CA ASN A 46 -22.71 -8.59 -15.41
C ASN A 46 -21.82 -7.95 -14.32
N ASN A 47 -20.80 -7.17 -14.72
CA ASN A 47 -19.84 -6.51 -13.83
C ASN A 47 -18.97 -7.45 -12.97
N GLN A 48 -18.88 -8.75 -13.32
CA GLN A 48 -18.04 -9.70 -12.60
C GLN A 48 -16.58 -9.54 -13.06
N PRO A 49 -15.62 -9.35 -12.13
CA PRO A 49 -14.23 -9.13 -12.47
C PRO A 49 -13.48 -10.44 -12.75
N SER A 50 -12.56 -10.39 -13.70
CA SER A 50 -11.50 -11.36 -13.93
C SER A 50 -10.17 -10.62 -14.07
N PHE A 51 -9.08 -11.24 -13.64
CA PHE A 51 -7.79 -10.57 -13.54
C PHE A 51 -6.79 -11.19 -14.51
N LYS A 52 -6.05 -10.34 -15.22
CA LYS A 52 -4.92 -10.76 -16.05
C LYS A 52 -3.68 -9.96 -15.67
N ASN A 53 -2.65 -10.66 -15.21
CA ASN A 53 -1.40 -10.04 -14.82
C ASN A 53 -0.41 -10.02 -15.98
N TYR A 54 0.30 -8.91 -16.10
CA TYR A 54 1.45 -8.74 -16.97
C TYR A 54 2.63 -8.29 -16.12
N TYR A 55 3.82 -8.77 -16.48
CA TYR A 55 5.00 -8.66 -15.66
C TYR A 55 6.14 -8.00 -16.44
N PHE A 56 6.96 -7.21 -15.76
CA PHE A 56 8.21 -6.67 -16.27
C PHE A 56 9.28 -6.83 -15.19
N ASN A 57 10.36 -7.50 -15.55
CA ASN A 57 11.50 -7.83 -14.68
C ASN A 57 11.07 -8.46 -13.34
N TYR A 58 9.97 -9.20 -13.32
CA TYR A 58 9.40 -9.75 -12.09
C TYR A 58 10.21 -10.96 -11.61
N ASP A 59 10.65 -10.89 -10.36
CA ASP A 59 11.29 -11.93 -9.59
C ASP A 59 10.51 -12.12 -8.27
N PRO A 60 9.91 -13.30 -8.02
CA PRO A 60 9.20 -13.58 -6.78
C PRO A 60 10.11 -13.59 -5.54
N ASP A 61 11.42 -13.81 -5.72
CA ASP A 61 12.39 -13.89 -4.62
C ASP A 61 12.95 -12.48 -4.26
N LEU A 62 12.62 -11.44 -5.03
CA LEU A 62 13.13 -10.08 -4.81
C LEU A 62 12.24 -9.26 -3.87
N TYR A 63 12.74 -9.00 -2.65
CA TYR A 63 12.04 -8.20 -1.64
C TYR A 63 12.23 -6.68 -1.81
N PHE A 64 11.11 -5.95 -1.64
CA PHE A 64 11.07 -4.49 -1.59
C PHE A 64 10.64 -4.02 -0.21
N ASN A 65 11.43 -3.14 0.42
CA ASN A 65 10.99 -2.46 1.62
C ASN A 65 9.85 -1.50 1.25
N PRO A 66 8.62 -1.70 1.78
CA PRO A 66 7.45 -0.92 1.37
C PRO A 66 7.49 0.53 1.86
N ALA A 67 8.41 0.89 2.78
CA ALA A 67 8.46 2.21 3.39
C ALA A 67 7.04 2.68 3.81
N SER A 68 6.64 3.91 3.45
CA SER A 68 5.31 4.44 3.77
C SER A 68 4.13 3.71 3.11
N MET A 69 4.33 2.82 2.13
CA MET A 69 3.24 2.05 1.52
C MET A 69 2.59 1.07 2.50
N VAL A 70 3.27 0.70 3.59
CA VAL A 70 2.71 -0.13 4.66
C VAL A 70 1.54 0.52 5.40
N LYS A 71 1.44 1.85 5.37
CA LYS A 71 0.41 2.60 6.10
C LYS A 71 -1.00 2.29 5.62
N MET A 72 -1.21 2.12 4.31
CA MET A 72 -2.53 1.84 3.74
C MET A 72 -3.05 0.44 4.15
N PRO A 73 -2.30 -0.66 3.98
CA PRO A 73 -2.71 -1.96 4.50
C PRO A 73 -2.99 -1.95 6.01
N LEU A 74 -2.16 -1.24 6.79
CA LEU A 74 -2.38 -1.09 8.23
C LEU A 74 -3.67 -0.33 8.56
N ALA A 75 -3.98 0.73 7.80
CA ALA A 75 -5.24 1.46 7.93
C ALA A 75 -6.44 0.55 7.62
N PHE A 76 -6.36 -0.28 6.58
CA PHE A 76 -7.42 -1.24 6.25
C PHE A 76 -7.61 -2.28 7.35
N LEU A 77 -6.53 -2.84 7.89
CA LEU A 77 -6.59 -3.79 9.00
C LEU A 77 -7.19 -3.15 10.27
N ALA A 78 -6.82 -1.90 10.57
CA ALA A 78 -7.39 -1.17 11.69
C ALA A 78 -8.90 -0.95 11.52
N LEU A 79 -9.36 -0.57 10.33
CA LEU A 79 -10.78 -0.38 10.02
C LEU A 79 -11.56 -1.71 10.05
N GLU A 80 -10.97 -2.80 9.55
CA GLU A 80 -11.55 -4.14 9.67
C GLU A 80 -11.74 -4.53 11.13
N LYS A 81 -10.71 -4.34 11.97
CA LYS A 81 -10.80 -4.60 13.40
C LYS A 81 -11.91 -3.78 14.06
N LEU A 82 -12.01 -2.48 13.74
CA LEU A 82 -13.06 -1.62 14.28
C LEU A 82 -14.46 -2.07 13.86
N ASN A 83 -14.64 -2.55 12.62
CA ASN A 83 -15.92 -3.10 12.19
C ASN A 83 -16.34 -4.31 13.06
N THR A 84 -15.40 -5.13 13.53
CA THR A 84 -15.71 -6.23 14.47
C THR A 84 -16.09 -5.76 15.88
N LEU A 85 -15.74 -4.53 16.24
CA LEU A 85 -16.01 -3.92 17.54
C LEU A 85 -17.21 -2.96 17.51
N ALA A 86 -17.84 -2.77 16.34
CA ALA A 86 -18.96 -1.85 16.17
C ALA A 86 -20.15 -2.17 17.09
N ASN A 87 -20.39 -3.46 17.36
CA ASN A 87 -21.43 -3.91 18.31
C ASN A 87 -21.16 -3.50 19.77
N LYS A 88 -19.94 -3.07 20.10
CA LYS A 88 -19.55 -2.51 21.40
C LYS A 88 -19.61 -0.98 21.42
N GLY A 89 -20.12 -0.35 20.35
CA GLY A 89 -20.13 1.11 20.20
C GLY A 89 -18.74 1.72 19.95
N ILE A 90 -17.75 0.91 19.54
CA ILE A 90 -16.40 1.37 19.22
C ILE A 90 -16.28 1.56 17.71
N ASP A 91 -15.83 2.74 17.30
CA ASP A 91 -15.63 3.12 15.91
C ASP A 91 -14.29 3.84 15.69
N LYS A 92 -14.03 4.29 14.46
CA LYS A 92 -12.77 4.97 14.12
C LYS A 92 -12.59 6.34 14.78
N TYR A 93 -13.65 6.95 15.29
CA TYR A 93 -13.62 8.25 15.99
C TYR A 93 -13.49 8.11 17.50
N THR A 94 -13.61 6.88 18.01
CA THR A 94 -13.48 6.57 19.42
C THR A 94 -12.09 6.99 19.92
N PRO A 95 -12.02 7.86 20.96
CA PRO A 95 -10.76 8.28 21.55
C PRO A 95 -9.92 7.11 22.06
N MET A 96 -8.62 7.20 21.86
CA MET A 96 -7.64 6.24 22.34
C MET A 96 -6.58 6.94 23.18
N ALA A 97 -6.07 6.27 24.21
CA ALA A 97 -4.91 6.70 24.98
C ALA A 97 -3.79 5.69 24.82
N PHE A 98 -2.56 6.18 24.62
CA PHE A 98 -1.36 5.37 24.59
C PHE A 98 -0.54 5.71 25.83
N ASP A 99 -0.30 4.71 26.67
CA ASP A 99 0.62 4.84 27.79
C ASP A 99 2.01 4.30 27.42
N SER A 100 3.00 4.60 28.23
CA SER A 100 4.36 4.10 28.13
C SER A 100 4.56 2.91 29.06
N SER A 101 5.00 1.77 28.51
CA SER A 101 5.38 0.60 29.31
C SER A 101 6.88 0.54 29.60
N TYR A 102 7.70 1.40 28.98
CA TYR A 102 9.14 1.52 29.23
C TYR A 102 9.71 2.87 28.75
N ALA A 103 10.89 3.25 29.24
CA ALA A 103 11.48 4.58 29.06
C ALA A 103 11.62 5.09 27.60
N GLY A 104 11.63 4.21 26.59
CA GLY A 104 11.72 4.59 25.18
C GLY A 104 10.37 4.90 24.53
N GLN A 105 9.24 4.60 25.18
CA GLN A 105 7.91 4.95 24.70
C GLN A 105 7.48 6.31 25.23
N ARG A 106 6.90 7.12 24.35
CA ARG A 106 6.27 8.38 24.73
C ARG A 106 4.75 8.15 24.80
N PRO A 107 4.11 8.45 25.95
CA PRO A 107 2.67 8.35 26.02
C PRO A 107 2.02 9.39 25.10
N LEU A 108 0.82 9.08 24.61
CA LEU A 108 -0.03 9.94 23.80
C LEU A 108 -1.45 9.92 24.36
N TYR A 109 -1.68 10.81 25.31
CA TYR A 109 -2.99 11.01 25.94
C TYR A 109 -3.84 12.07 25.22
N GLN A 110 -3.18 13.02 24.57
CA GLN A 110 -3.80 14.12 23.82
C GLN A 110 -3.07 14.26 22.48
N ASP A 111 -3.83 14.55 21.43
CA ASP A 111 -3.28 14.90 20.12
C ASP A 111 -3.85 16.26 19.69
N LEU A 112 -3.08 17.32 19.95
CA LEU A 112 -3.46 18.71 19.62
C LEU A 112 -3.59 18.97 18.12
N THR A 113 -3.19 18.01 17.26
CA THR A 113 -3.42 18.10 15.81
C THR A 113 -4.79 17.56 15.41
N ALA A 114 -5.50 16.86 16.31
CA ALA A 114 -6.86 16.41 16.11
C ALA A 114 -7.87 17.50 16.49
N GLN A 115 -9.01 17.56 15.80
CA GLN A 115 -10.04 18.58 16.02
C GLN A 115 -10.60 18.60 17.45
N ASN A 116 -10.68 17.45 18.10
CA ASN A 116 -11.17 17.29 19.47
C ASN A 116 -10.04 17.11 20.49
N ASN A 117 -8.78 17.36 20.10
CA ASN A 117 -7.57 17.18 20.91
C ASN A 117 -7.32 15.74 21.40
N LEU A 118 -8.05 14.74 20.88
CA LEU A 118 -7.96 13.35 21.31
C LEU A 118 -7.43 12.46 20.19
N PRO A 119 -6.55 11.48 20.51
CA PRO A 119 -6.07 10.52 19.52
C PRO A 119 -7.21 9.63 19.05
N SER A 120 -7.27 9.32 17.76
CA SER A 120 -8.23 8.36 17.20
C SER A 120 -7.66 7.70 15.95
N VAL A 121 -8.15 6.49 15.62
CA VAL A 121 -7.76 5.79 14.39
C VAL A 121 -8.06 6.63 13.14
N ALA A 122 -9.21 7.32 13.12
CA ALA A 122 -9.57 8.21 12.02
C ALA A 122 -8.53 9.32 11.80
N HIS A 123 -8.03 9.93 12.89
CA HIS A 123 -7.03 10.98 12.79
C HIS A 123 -5.67 10.44 12.33
N PHE A 124 -5.26 9.25 12.80
CA PHE A 124 -4.02 8.62 12.33
C PHE A 124 -4.06 8.21 10.86
N ILE A 125 -5.21 7.78 10.34
CA ILE A 125 -5.37 7.43 8.91
C ILE A 125 -5.34 8.68 8.03
N LYS A 126 -5.85 9.82 8.52
CA LYS A 126 -5.88 11.09 7.79
C LYS A 126 -4.50 11.69 7.57
N ARG A 127 -3.57 11.45 8.49
CA ARG A 127 -2.20 11.99 8.48
C ARG A 127 -1.27 11.21 7.55
#